data_AF-A0A966XQB6-F1
#
_entry.id   AF-A0A966XQB6-F1
#
_cell.length_a   1.000
_cell.length_b   1.000
_cell.length_c   1.000
_cell.angle_alpha   90.00
_cell.angle_beta   90.00
_cell.angle_gamma   90.00
#
_symmetry.space_group_name_H-M   'P 1'
#
loop_
_entity.id
_entity.type
_entity.pdbx_description
1 polymer ?
#
loop_
_entity_poly.entity_id
_entity_poly.type
_entity_poly.pdbx_seq_one_letter_code
_entity_poly.pdbx_strand_id
1 'polypeptide(L)'
;GNVGINLGDSMYDGTIYVGGKIGSFGSDAVESPMTKDDIDWLKRKLKVAEIGENFDVSKMTKIVAGKKLWNYDALEPTEKKGAI
;
A
#
# COMPACT_ATOMS: atom_id res chain seq x y z
N GLY A 1 -10.32 4.17 -10.73
CA GLY A 1 -10.55 3.33 -11.91
C GLY A 1 -9.97 1.94 -11.68
N ASN A 2 -10.07 1.06 -12.67
CA ASN A 2 -9.43 -0.27 -12.62
C ASN A 2 -7.92 -0.13 -12.76
N VAL A 3 -7.18 -1.07 -12.18
CA VAL A 3 -5.72 -1.14 -12.21
C VAL A 3 -5.31 -2.46 -12.89
N GLY A 4 -4.24 -2.40 -13.68
CA GLY A 4 -3.69 -3.56 -14.38
C GLY A 4 -2.97 -4.57 -13.46
N ILE A 5 -2.08 -5.36 -14.06
CA ILE A 5 -1.25 -6.32 -13.34
C ILE A 5 -0.07 -5.63 -12.64
N ASN A 6 0.44 -6.26 -11.58
CA ASN A 6 1.63 -5.86 -10.82
C ASN A 6 1.48 -4.50 -10.10
N LEU A 7 0.31 -4.22 -9.52
CA LEU A 7 0.09 -3.04 -8.70
C LEU A 7 1.05 -3.00 -7.51
N GLY A 8 1.83 -1.92 -7.40
CA GLY A 8 2.81 -1.76 -6.31
C GLY A 8 4.04 -2.65 -6.49
N ASP A 9 4.38 -3.02 -7.72
CA ASP A 9 5.68 -3.65 -8.00
C ASP A 9 6.83 -2.74 -7.54
N SER A 10 7.78 -3.32 -6.82
CA SER A 10 8.88 -2.58 -6.16
C SER A 10 8.44 -1.49 -5.17
N MET A 11 7.22 -1.56 -4.62
CA MET A 11 6.79 -0.66 -3.56
C MET A 11 7.53 -0.97 -2.25
N TYR A 12 8.37 -0.03 -1.80
CA TYR A 12 9.09 -0.14 -0.53
C TYR A 12 8.26 0.36 0.67
N ASP A 13 7.51 1.43 0.45
CA ASP A 13 6.64 2.09 1.43
C ASP A 13 5.56 2.89 0.68
N GLY A 14 4.58 3.38 1.44
CA GLY A 14 3.49 4.20 0.95
C GLY A 14 2.13 3.52 1.04
N THR A 15 1.12 4.21 0.52
CA THR A 15 -0.25 3.73 0.53
C THR A 15 -0.92 4.08 -0.79
N ILE A 16 -1.55 3.08 -1.40
CA ILE A 16 -2.32 3.23 -2.63
C ILE A 16 -3.78 2.94 -2.29
N TYR A 17 -4.70 3.75 -2.81
CA TYR A 17 -6.13 3.51 -2.70
C TYR A 17 -6.73 3.28 -4.09
N VAL A 18 -7.43 2.17 -4.26
CA VAL A 18 -8.00 1.77 -5.55
C VAL A 18 -9.53 1.66 -5.42
N GLY A 19 -10.25 2.45 -6.21
CA GLY A 19 -11.72 2.40 -6.26
C GLY A 19 -12.30 1.51 -7.36
N GLY A 20 -11.46 0.76 -8.07
CA GLY A 20 -11.86 -0.18 -9.13
C GLY A 20 -11.30 -1.58 -8.90
N LYS A 21 -11.38 -2.43 -9.94
CA LYS A 21 -10.80 -3.79 -9.89
C LYS A 21 -9.28 -3.75 -10.01
N ILE A 22 -8.61 -4.68 -9.36
CA ILE A 22 -7.16 -4.86 -9.39
C ILE A 22 -6.86 -6.14 -10.17
N GLY A 23 -5.95 -6.07 -11.15
CA GLY A 23 -5.53 -7.24 -11.93
C GLY A 23 -4.66 -8.20 -11.12
N SER A 24 -3.55 -7.71 -10.58
CA SER A 24 -2.69 -8.44 -9.64
C SER A 24 -1.84 -7.48 -8.81
N PHE A 25 -1.32 -7.97 -7.68
CA PHE A 25 -0.33 -7.25 -6.88
C PHE A 25 1.09 -7.51 -7.38
N GLY A 26 1.97 -6.52 -7.20
CA GLY A 26 3.40 -6.72 -7.22
C GLY A 26 3.85 -7.58 -6.04
N SER A 27 5.12 -8.02 -6.05
CA SER A 27 5.61 -9.04 -5.11
C SER A 27 5.50 -8.65 -3.63
N ASP A 28 5.64 -7.36 -3.31
CA ASP A 28 5.57 -6.85 -1.95
C ASP A 28 4.25 -6.15 -1.61
N ALA A 29 3.39 -5.88 -2.60
CA ALA A 29 2.15 -5.16 -2.35
C ALA A 29 1.10 -6.06 -1.69
N VAL A 30 0.47 -5.58 -0.63
CA VAL A 30 -0.57 -6.32 0.10
C VAL A 30 -1.76 -5.41 0.41
N GLU A 31 -2.95 -6.00 0.47
CA GLU A 31 -4.14 -5.29 0.96
C GLU A 31 -4.02 -4.99 2.46
N SER A 32 -4.60 -3.88 2.87
CA SER A 32 -4.73 -3.46 4.26
C SER A 32 -6.16 -2.98 4.52
N PRO A 33 -6.69 -3.12 5.74
CA PRO A 33 -7.98 -2.55 6.09
C PRO A 33 -8.02 -1.04 5.87
N MET A 34 -9.15 -0.54 5.37
CA MET A 34 -9.50 0.88 5.39
C MET A 34 -9.81 1.32 6.80
N THR A 35 -9.13 2.37 7.27
CA THR A 35 -9.39 2.98 8.57
C THR A 35 -10.23 4.26 8.44
N LYS A 36 -10.73 4.76 9.58
CA LYS A 36 -11.39 6.07 9.63
C LYS A 36 -10.45 7.20 9.18
N ASP A 37 -9.20 7.16 9.60
CA ASP A 37 -8.20 8.17 9.25
C ASP A 37 -7.91 8.17 7.74
N ASP A 38 -7.86 6.99 7.12
CA ASP A 38 -7.72 6.86 5.66
C ASP A 38 -8.90 7.54 4.93
N ILE A 39 -10.13 7.26 5.38
CA ILE A 39 -11.37 7.82 4.81
C ILE A 39 -11.37 9.35 4.93
N ASP A 40 -11.09 9.86 6.12
CA ASP A 40 -11.10 11.31 6.38
C ASP A 40 -9.99 12.02 5.60
N TRP A 41 -8.81 11.40 5.50
CA TRP A 41 -7.69 11.91 4.71
C TRP A 41 -8.02 11.95 3.21
N LEU A 42 -8.57 10.87 2.65
CA LEU A 42 -8.99 10.79 1.25
C LEU A 42 -10.05 11.86 0.93
N LYS A 43 -11.09 11.98 1.74
CA LYS A 43 -12.14 13.01 1.56
C LYS A 43 -11.54 14.41 1.49
N ARG A 44 -10.62 14.73 2.40
CA ARG A 44 -9.93 16.03 2.40
C ARG A 44 -9.09 16.22 1.13
N LYS A 45 -8.34 15.20 0.69
CA LYS A 45 -7.50 15.29 -0.51
C LYS A 45 -8.32 15.47 -1.78
N LEU A 46 -9.41 14.73 -1.94
CA LEU A 46 -10.29 14.80 -3.09
C LEU A 46 -11.00 16.16 -3.16
N LYS A 47 -11.46 16.69 -2.02
CA LYS A 47 -12.01 18.04 -1.93
C LYS A 47 -11.02 19.11 -2.39
N VAL A 48 -9.77 19.05 -1.94
CA VAL A 48 -8.71 19.99 -2.36
C VAL A 48 -8.39 19.86 -3.86
N ALA A 49 -8.48 18.64 -4.41
CA ALA A 49 -8.29 18.40 -5.82
C ALA A 49 -9.52 18.74 -6.69
N GLU A 50 -10.59 19.27 -6.09
CA GLU A 50 -11.87 19.57 -6.75
C GLU A 50 -12.48 18.35 -7.48
N ILE A 51 -12.16 17.16 -6.98
CA ILE A 51 -12.75 15.90 -7.46
C ILE A 51 -14.05 15.68 -6.71
N GLY A 52 -15.16 15.59 -7.45
CA GLY A 52 -16.51 15.46 -6.89
C GLY A 52 -16.71 14.24 -5.99
N GLU A 53 -17.80 14.24 -5.23
CA GLU A 53 -18.08 13.27 -4.16
C GLU A 53 -18.97 12.09 -4.62
N ASN A 54 -19.05 11.85 -5.93
CA ASN A 54 -19.96 10.85 -6.52
C ASN A 54 -19.51 9.39 -6.28
N PHE A 55 -18.60 9.15 -5.35
CA PHE A 55 -18.07 7.82 -5.02
C PHE A 55 -17.80 7.69 -3.53
N ASP A 56 -17.96 6.46 -3.05
CA ASP A 56 -17.77 6.11 -1.65
C ASP A 56 -16.34 5.64 -1.40
N VAL A 57 -15.52 6.52 -0.82
CA VAL A 57 -14.12 6.22 -0.48
C VAL A 57 -13.97 5.06 0.52
N SER A 58 -15.00 4.74 1.31
CA SER A 58 -14.94 3.63 2.26
C SER A 58 -14.94 2.25 1.58
N LYS A 59 -15.35 2.21 0.31
CA LYS A 59 -15.36 0.99 -0.53
C LYS A 59 -14.10 0.81 -1.36
N MET A 60 -13.11 1.70 -1.20
CA MET A 60 -11.81 1.55 -1.86
C MET A 60 -10.98 0.46 -1.18
N THR A 61 -10.14 -0.20 -1.95
CA THR A 61 -9.11 -1.10 -1.42
C THR A 61 -7.87 -0.28 -1.08
N LYS A 62 -7.34 -0.43 0.13
CA LYS A 62 -6.05 0.12 0.55
C LYS A 62 -4.96 -0.94 0.32
N ILE A 63 -3.87 -0.51 -0.30
CA ILE A 63 -2.69 -1.34 -0.58
C ILE A 63 -1.49 -0.68 0.07
N VAL A 64 -0.65 -1.48 0.75
CA VAL A 64 0.57 -1.06 1.46
C VAL A 64 1.72 -2.03 1.15
N ALA A 65 2.94 -1.63 1.52
CA ALA A 65 4.10 -2.52 1.43
C ALA A 65 4.01 -3.63 2.48
N GLY A 66 4.19 -4.87 2.03
CA GLY A 66 4.20 -6.08 2.86
C GLY A 66 5.53 -6.31 3.56
N LYS A 67 6.57 -5.55 3.20
CA LYS A 67 7.91 -5.57 3.82
C LYS A 67 8.60 -6.92 3.77
N LYS A 68 8.23 -7.79 2.82
CA LYS A 68 8.86 -9.10 2.59
C LYS A 68 10.25 -8.95 1.97
N LEU A 69 10.44 -7.91 1.16
CA LEU A 69 11.72 -7.61 0.50
C LEU A 69 12.64 -6.74 1.35
N TRP A 70 12.26 -6.45 2.59
CA TRP A 70 13.08 -5.71 3.53
C TRP A 70 14.17 -6.62 4.08
N ASN A 71 15.31 -6.68 3.40
CA ASN A 71 16.51 -7.34 3.91
C ASN A 71 17.20 -6.41 4.93
N TYR A 72 16.59 -6.24 6.10
CA TYR A 72 17.29 -5.71 7.26
C TYR A 72 17.85 -6.88 8.05
N ASP A 73 19.17 -7.04 8.02
CA ASP A 73 19.83 -7.91 8.97
C ASP A 73 19.84 -7.18 10.32
N ALA A 74 18.94 -7.58 11.22
CA ALA A 74 18.85 -7.00 12.55
C ALA A 74 20.00 -7.46 13.47
N LEU A 75 20.79 -8.43 13.01
CA LEU A 75 21.93 -8.98 13.73
C LEU A 75 23.20 -8.23 13.32
N GLU A 76 23.95 -7.77 14.32
CA GLU A 76 25.31 -7.34 14.09
C GLU A 76 26.11 -8.50 13.46
N PRO A 77 27.15 -8.23 12.65
CA PRO A 77 27.95 -9.27 12.02
C PRO A 77 28.43 -10.38 12.99
N THR A 78 28.66 -10.02 14.26
CA THR A 78 29.06 -10.93 15.35
C THR A 78 27.96 -11.86 15.85
N GLU A 79 26.69 -11.54 15.57
CA GLU A 79 25.52 -12.29 16.01
C GLU A 79 25.02 -13.29 14.95
N LYS A 80 25.61 -13.26 13.74
CA LYS A 80 25.27 -14.19 12.66
C LYS A 80 25.93 -15.55 12.89
N LYS A 81 25.13 -16.59 13.12
CA LYS A 81 25.63 -17.97 13.21
C LYS A 81 26.27 -18.39 11.87
N GLY A 82 27.56 -18.71 11.94
CA GLY A 82 28.38 -19.09 10.77
C GLY A 82 29.41 -18.03 10.35
N ALA A 83 29.52 -16.91 11.08
CA ALA A 83 30.61 -15.94 10.93
C ALA A 83 31.85 -16.34 11.76
N ILE A 84 32.38 -17.56 11.54
CA ILE A 84 33.77 -17.95 11.82
C ILE A 84 34.26 -18.88 10.72
#